data_AF-A0A2D9RZL2-F1
#
_entry.id   AF-A0A2D9RZL2-F1
#
_cell.length_a   1.000
_cell.length_b   1.000
_cell.length_c   1.000
_cell.angle_alpha   90.00
_cell.angle_beta   90.00
_cell.angle_gamma   90.00
#
_symmetry.space_group_name_H-M   'P 1'
#
loop_
_entity.id
_entity.type
_entity.pdbx_description
1 polymer ?
#
loop_
_entity_poly.entity_id
_entity_poly.type
_entity_poly.pdbx_seq_one_letter_code
_entity_poly.pdbx_strand_id
1 'polypeptide(L)'
;YQFNGHVMSDCGAIADFYDPKAHNVTRSPAAAAAWAVKSGTDLNCGTGRLSSYANLTFAVQKGFIEESLIDQAVGRLMMTRFKLGMFDPDSNVPFADIPLEVVGSEDHLALTQKASERSLVLLKNNGVLPLQPGVKVAVIGPNADNQDVLLGNYNGLPVNPVTVLQGIKNYTGNAAVPYAPGSALIDDIYGHWQILDESVLFHSDESGELSPGVKVDYYAVAREAISDFSSLRVPATQSGNAISSEVMKTLQMRNLRSPVSGKWLDDFAMVARGQLVPQESGSYRFDGPGEVTLNGEVVNGAVELNAEQSYDFQVSHKVVSNPVSNTAGGLRADWQLRWVNESQALQEQALAKAANADVVVMAVGISPRIEGEEMPVKLEGFNYGDRTSIALPAEQQALIKAVEKLGKPVVLVNFSGSAMALNWEQQNVDAIIQAFYPGEATGTALARILWGEVNPSGRLPVTFYKNLDGFAPLDDYAMANRTYRYFEGDVLYPFGYGLGYSAMQYSNLQAPTKLASGEDLTLQVELSNLGEQAASQVTQVYVSMPDAPVDIPKLSLKGFTRTQIGAGEAQTVSLTLSADELVYINEQGQKVPYTGALDVYMGDGQPGFGKPEKVAHTRIQLQ
;
A
#
# COMPACT_ATOMS: atom_id res chain seq x y z
N TYR A 1 -31.10 -3.72 6.48
CA TYR A 1 -29.90 -4.41 7.00
C TYR A 1 -30.01 -4.93 8.43
N GLN A 2 -30.94 -4.47 9.30
CA GLN A 2 -31.06 -4.97 10.69
C GLN A 2 -29.70 -5.03 11.44
N PHE A 3 -28.87 -4.01 11.23
CA PHE A 3 -27.50 -3.98 11.77
C PHE A 3 -27.54 -3.76 13.28
N ASN A 4 -26.90 -4.67 14.02
CA ASN A 4 -26.86 -4.69 15.50
C ASN A 4 -25.46 -4.41 16.08
N GLY A 5 -24.59 -3.75 15.30
CA GLY A 5 -23.31 -3.22 15.77
C GLY A 5 -23.42 -1.78 16.25
N HIS A 6 -22.27 -1.11 16.34
CA HIS A 6 -22.19 0.33 16.57
C HIS A 6 -21.61 1.03 15.33
N VAL A 7 -21.91 2.32 15.18
CA VAL A 7 -21.41 3.18 14.10
C VAL A 7 -20.44 4.21 14.66
N MET A 8 -19.24 4.27 14.10
CA MET A 8 -18.22 5.27 14.43
C MET A 8 -18.07 6.26 13.28
N SER A 9 -17.96 7.56 13.58
CA SER A 9 -17.62 8.56 12.58
C SER A 9 -16.17 8.40 12.13
N ASP A 10 -15.85 8.84 10.91
CA ASP A 10 -14.46 9.15 10.58
C ASP A 10 -13.94 10.31 11.46
N CYS A 11 -12.62 10.46 11.52
CA CYS A 11 -11.93 11.38 12.39
C CYS A 11 -12.08 12.81 11.86
N GLY A 12 -12.80 13.65 12.62
CA GLY A 12 -13.12 15.01 12.20
C GLY A 12 -14.41 15.17 11.39
N ALA A 13 -15.03 14.07 10.91
CA ALA A 13 -16.22 14.15 10.05
C ALA A 13 -17.41 14.91 10.67
N ILE A 14 -17.60 14.85 11.99
CA ILE A 14 -18.67 15.61 12.68
C ILE A 14 -18.29 17.09 12.80
N ALA A 15 -16.99 17.41 12.83
CA ALA A 15 -16.51 18.79 12.82
C ALA A 15 -16.82 19.48 11.48
N ASP A 16 -16.72 18.75 10.37
CA ASP A 16 -17.03 19.26 9.03
C ASP A 16 -18.47 19.77 8.90
N PHE A 17 -19.39 19.27 9.73
CA PHE A 17 -20.78 19.72 9.75
C PHE A 17 -20.90 21.20 10.11
N TYR A 18 -19.97 21.77 10.87
CA TYR A 18 -20.00 23.16 11.31
C TYR A 18 -18.73 23.96 10.95
N ASP A 19 -17.72 23.34 10.35
CA ASP A 19 -16.55 24.07 9.85
C ASP A 19 -16.97 24.93 8.64
N PRO A 20 -16.79 26.27 8.69
CA PRO A 20 -17.10 27.17 7.58
C PRO A 20 -16.33 26.89 6.28
N LYS A 21 -15.25 26.13 6.35
CA LYS A 21 -14.42 25.74 5.20
C LYS A 21 -14.73 24.34 4.67
N ALA A 22 -15.61 23.59 5.33
CA ALA A 22 -16.04 22.25 4.94
C ALA A 22 -17.53 22.24 4.56
N HIS A 23 -18.33 21.30 5.09
CA HIS A 23 -19.75 21.19 4.74
C HIS A 23 -20.60 22.36 5.24
N ASN A 24 -20.30 22.89 6.43
CA ASN A 24 -20.98 24.07 7.01
C ASN A 24 -22.52 23.97 7.01
N VAL A 25 -23.05 22.78 7.31
CA VAL A 25 -24.49 22.46 7.27
C VAL A 25 -25.20 22.68 8.62
N THR A 26 -24.45 22.94 9.69
CA THR A 26 -24.97 23.23 11.02
C THR A 26 -24.39 24.50 11.59
N ARG A 27 -25.16 25.16 12.47
CA ARG A 27 -24.79 26.47 13.02
C ARG A 27 -23.88 26.40 14.25
N SER A 28 -23.64 25.21 14.81
CA SER A 28 -22.83 25.04 16.01
C SER A 28 -22.38 23.58 16.22
N PRO A 29 -21.29 23.37 17.00
CA PRO A 29 -20.83 22.03 17.38
C PRO A 29 -21.89 21.18 18.10
N ALA A 30 -22.71 21.80 18.95
CA ALA A 30 -23.78 21.10 19.67
C ALA A 30 -24.90 20.63 18.74
N ALA A 31 -25.26 21.43 17.73
CA ALA A 31 -26.23 21.04 16.73
C ALA A 31 -25.70 19.89 15.86
N ALA A 32 -24.42 19.92 15.47
CA ALA A 32 -23.78 18.83 14.75
C ALA A 32 -23.72 17.53 15.55
N ALA A 33 -23.30 17.59 16.82
CA ALA A 33 -23.25 16.43 17.70
C ALA A 33 -24.63 15.78 17.88
N ALA A 34 -25.67 16.60 18.13
CA ALA A 34 -27.05 16.13 18.22
C ALA A 34 -27.53 15.48 16.92
N TRP A 35 -27.24 16.10 15.77
CA TRP A 35 -27.63 15.55 14.48
C TRP A 35 -26.94 14.20 14.23
N ALA A 36 -25.63 14.10 14.44
CA ALA A 36 -24.90 12.85 14.24
C ALA A 36 -25.47 11.68 15.07
N VAL A 37 -25.76 11.87 16.36
CA VAL A 37 -26.40 10.82 17.19
C VAL A 37 -27.80 10.48 16.67
N LYS A 38 -28.62 11.49 16.33
CA LYS A 38 -29.96 11.26 15.75
C LYS A 38 -29.92 10.48 14.44
N SER A 39 -28.86 10.65 13.65
CA SER A 39 -28.63 9.92 12.41
C SER A 39 -28.05 8.51 12.63
N GLY A 40 -27.75 8.12 13.87
CA GLY A 40 -27.32 6.78 14.24
C GLY A 40 -25.81 6.61 14.46
N THR A 41 -25.05 7.70 14.54
CA THR A 41 -23.62 7.65 14.89
C THR A 41 -23.46 7.46 16.40
N ASP A 42 -22.93 6.31 16.82
CA ASP A 42 -22.81 5.97 18.24
C ASP A 42 -21.51 6.51 18.87
N LEU A 43 -20.42 6.59 18.09
CA LEU A 43 -19.10 7.04 18.54
C LEU A 43 -18.52 8.09 17.58
N ASN A 44 -17.97 9.17 18.14
CA ASN A 44 -17.23 10.18 17.37
C ASN A 44 -15.73 9.85 17.37
N CYS A 45 -15.12 9.66 16.20
CA CYS A 45 -13.66 9.68 16.11
C CYS A 45 -13.14 11.10 16.25
N GLY A 46 -12.26 11.32 17.23
CA GLY A 46 -11.58 12.59 17.42
C GLY A 46 -11.45 12.94 18.90
N THR A 47 -10.45 13.78 19.19
CA THR A 47 -10.12 14.24 20.54
C THR A 47 -9.92 15.75 20.55
N GLY A 48 -9.99 16.37 21.72
CA GLY A 48 -9.83 17.83 21.85
C GLY A 48 -10.83 18.57 20.95
N ARG A 49 -10.33 19.44 20.07
CA ARG A 49 -11.16 20.23 19.13
C ARG A 49 -11.97 19.39 18.13
N LEU A 50 -11.56 18.14 17.87
CA LEU A 50 -12.25 17.21 16.96
C LEU A 50 -13.30 16.35 17.68
N SER A 51 -13.41 16.47 19.01
CA SER A 51 -14.42 15.75 19.80
C SER A 51 -15.72 16.54 19.86
N SER A 52 -16.46 16.56 18.74
CA SER A 52 -17.75 17.26 18.67
C SER A 52 -18.74 16.76 19.72
N TYR A 53 -18.66 15.48 20.12
CA TYR A 53 -19.51 14.87 21.15
C TYR A 53 -19.31 15.42 22.56
N ALA A 54 -18.20 16.14 22.83
CA ALA A 54 -18.06 16.91 24.07
C ALA A 54 -19.17 17.97 24.27
N ASN A 55 -19.91 18.31 23.20
CA ASN A 55 -21.01 19.26 23.23
C ASN A 55 -22.39 18.61 23.47
N LEU A 56 -22.49 17.28 23.61
CA LEU A 56 -23.78 16.59 23.78
C LEU A 56 -24.54 17.03 25.03
N THR A 57 -23.85 17.28 26.14
CA THR A 57 -24.48 17.81 27.37
C THR A 57 -25.18 19.14 27.09
N PHE A 58 -24.50 20.06 26.41
CA PHE A 58 -25.09 21.34 26.03
C PHE A 58 -26.22 21.17 25.01
N ALA A 59 -26.08 20.21 24.09
CA ALA A 59 -27.11 19.89 23.11
C ALA A 59 -28.41 19.40 23.78
N VAL A 60 -28.33 18.55 24.82
CA VAL A 60 -29.47 18.14 25.65
C VAL A 60 -30.09 19.34 26.37
N GLN A 61 -29.27 20.17 27.03
CA GLN A 61 -29.74 21.38 27.72
C GLN A 61 -30.46 22.37 26.80
N LYS A 62 -30.08 22.42 25.52
CA LYS A 62 -30.71 23.26 24.49
C LYS A 62 -31.86 22.57 23.75
N GLY A 63 -32.19 21.34 24.09
CA GLY A 63 -33.26 20.57 23.45
C GLY A 63 -32.94 20.16 22.01
N PHE A 64 -31.67 20.15 21.62
CA PHE A 64 -31.26 19.68 20.29
C PHE A 64 -31.34 18.16 20.17
N ILE A 65 -31.30 17.42 21.28
CA ILE A 65 -31.41 15.96 21.32
C ILE A 65 -32.02 15.52 22.65
N GLU A 66 -32.73 14.38 22.64
CA GLU A 66 -33.20 13.70 23.84
C GLU A 66 -32.07 12.81 24.42
N GLU A 67 -31.93 12.80 25.74
CA GLU A 67 -30.93 11.98 26.43
C GLU A 67 -31.07 10.47 26.12
N SER A 68 -32.30 10.01 25.91
CA SER A 68 -32.62 8.62 25.53
C SER A 68 -31.91 8.13 24.27
N LEU A 69 -31.63 9.02 23.30
CA LEU A 69 -30.89 8.67 22.09
C LEU A 69 -29.38 8.52 22.36
N ILE A 70 -28.86 9.26 23.35
CA ILE A 70 -27.49 9.09 23.82
C ILE A 70 -27.38 7.76 24.58
N ASP A 71 -28.34 7.42 25.43
CA ASP A 71 -28.40 6.13 26.13
C ASP A 71 -28.39 4.95 25.15
N GLN A 72 -29.16 5.07 24.06
CA GLN A 72 -29.18 4.06 23.00
C GLN A 72 -27.80 3.88 22.33
N ALA A 73 -27.11 4.96 22.02
CA ALA A 73 -25.76 4.93 21.45
C ALA A 73 -24.76 4.29 22.42
N VAL A 74 -24.78 4.69 23.70
CA VAL A 74 -23.95 4.11 24.75
C VAL A 74 -24.24 2.62 24.92
N GLY A 75 -25.51 2.21 24.90
CA GLY A 75 -25.91 0.81 24.99
C GLY A 75 -25.30 -0.06 23.88
N ARG A 76 -25.33 0.40 22.63
CA ARG A 76 -24.72 -0.29 21.48
C ARG A 76 -23.19 -0.36 21.57
N LEU A 77 -22.56 0.75 21.97
CA LEU A 77 -21.12 0.85 22.14
C LEU A 77 -20.63 -0.11 23.24
N MET A 78 -21.27 -0.08 24.41
CA MET A 78 -20.92 -0.95 25.53
C MET A 78 -21.18 -2.43 25.22
N MET A 79 -22.27 -2.74 24.50
CA MET A 79 -22.53 -4.10 24.03
C MET A 79 -21.39 -4.66 23.18
N THR A 80 -20.75 -3.84 22.36
CA THR A 80 -19.55 -4.25 21.59
C THR A 80 -18.41 -4.62 22.55
N ARG A 81 -18.16 -3.82 23.59
CA ARG A 81 -17.12 -4.10 24.60
C ARG A 81 -17.40 -5.34 25.43
N PHE A 82 -18.66 -5.61 25.78
CA PHE A 82 -19.08 -6.86 26.41
C PHE A 82 -18.85 -8.07 25.50
N LYS A 83 -19.19 -7.99 24.20
CA LYS A 83 -18.93 -9.07 23.23
C LYS A 83 -17.44 -9.37 23.07
N LEU A 84 -16.58 -8.37 23.26
CA LEU A 84 -15.13 -8.50 23.26
C LEU A 84 -14.57 -8.96 24.63
N GLY A 85 -15.43 -9.30 25.60
CA GLY A 85 -14.99 -9.78 26.91
C GLY A 85 -14.20 -8.77 27.73
N MET A 86 -14.23 -7.47 27.40
CA MET A 86 -13.41 -6.45 28.08
C MET A 86 -13.75 -6.25 29.58
N PHE A 87 -14.84 -6.87 30.04
CA PHE A 87 -15.29 -6.86 31.42
C PHE A 87 -15.22 -8.24 32.08
N ASP A 88 -14.82 -9.26 31.33
CA ASP A 88 -14.67 -10.63 31.81
C ASP A 88 -13.23 -10.85 32.33
N PRO A 89 -12.99 -11.81 33.23
CA PRO A 89 -11.64 -12.24 33.55
C PRO A 89 -10.90 -12.74 32.29
N ASP A 90 -9.61 -12.45 32.17
CA ASP A 90 -8.78 -12.84 31.01
C ASP A 90 -8.91 -14.34 30.67
N SER A 91 -9.04 -15.20 31.68
CA SER A 91 -9.25 -16.65 31.51
C SER A 91 -10.49 -17.04 30.71
N ASN A 92 -11.45 -16.13 30.56
CA ASN A 92 -12.69 -16.33 29.81
C ASN A 92 -12.65 -15.66 28.43
N VAL A 93 -11.59 -14.91 28.11
CA VAL A 93 -11.46 -14.13 26.87
C VAL A 93 -10.53 -14.88 25.91
N PRO A 94 -11.03 -15.46 24.80
CA PRO A 94 -10.24 -16.36 23.94
C PRO A 94 -8.96 -15.78 23.34
N PHE A 95 -8.83 -14.45 23.33
CA PHE A 95 -7.70 -13.73 22.74
C PHE A 95 -6.84 -12.97 23.78
N ALA A 96 -7.13 -13.08 25.08
CA ALA A 96 -6.32 -12.41 26.11
C ALA A 96 -4.91 -13.00 26.23
N ASP A 97 -4.75 -14.29 25.95
CA ASP A 97 -3.47 -15.01 26.07
C ASP A 97 -2.62 -14.99 24.79
N ILE A 98 -3.01 -14.27 23.73
CA ILE A 98 -2.23 -14.20 22.48
C ILE A 98 -0.95 -13.38 22.75
N PRO A 99 0.25 -13.99 22.68
CA PRO A 99 1.48 -13.29 23.00
C PRO A 99 1.96 -12.43 21.83
N LEU A 100 2.71 -11.37 22.12
CA LEU A 100 3.24 -10.46 21.09
C LEU A 100 4.17 -11.17 20.10
N GLU A 101 4.84 -12.23 20.55
CA GLU A 101 5.74 -13.08 19.76
C GLU A 101 5.05 -13.76 18.56
N VAL A 102 3.71 -13.79 18.49
CA VAL A 102 2.97 -14.27 17.31
C VAL A 102 3.07 -13.26 16.15
N VAL A 103 3.25 -11.97 16.43
CA VAL A 103 3.44 -10.93 15.41
C VAL A 103 4.75 -11.21 14.67
N GLY A 104 4.68 -11.38 13.34
CA GLY A 104 5.86 -11.74 12.56
C GLY A 104 6.33 -13.19 12.69
N SER A 105 5.51 -14.10 13.23
CA SER A 105 5.82 -15.53 13.27
C SER A 105 6.10 -16.10 11.86
N GLU A 106 6.77 -17.25 11.80
CA GLU A 106 7.09 -17.92 10.51
C GLU A 106 5.83 -18.15 9.65
N ASP A 107 4.71 -18.52 10.27
CA ASP A 107 3.43 -18.70 9.59
C ASP A 107 2.90 -17.39 8.99
N HIS A 108 3.03 -16.27 9.71
CA HIS A 108 2.67 -14.95 9.20
C HIS A 108 3.57 -14.54 8.03
N LEU A 109 4.89 -14.74 8.15
CA LEU A 109 5.84 -14.42 7.08
C LEU A 109 5.60 -15.28 5.83
N ALA A 110 5.30 -16.56 6.00
CA ALA A 110 4.94 -17.46 4.90
C ALA A 110 3.63 -17.04 4.22
N LEU A 111 2.64 -16.60 5.00
CA LEU A 111 1.40 -16.04 4.45
C LEU A 111 1.66 -14.74 3.68
N THR A 112 2.50 -13.84 4.20
CA THR A 112 2.85 -12.60 3.51
C THR A 112 3.55 -12.87 2.19
N GLN A 113 4.52 -13.80 2.14
CA GLN A 113 5.16 -14.19 0.88
C GLN A 113 4.15 -14.73 -0.13
N LYS A 114 3.26 -15.63 0.30
CA LYS A 114 2.21 -16.19 -0.56
C LYS A 114 1.23 -15.13 -1.05
N ALA A 115 0.93 -14.14 -0.22
CA ALA A 115 0.09 -13.00 -0.60
C ALA A 115 0.80 -12.13 -1.66
N SER A 116 2.07 -11.78 -1.45
CA SER A 116 2.86 -11.02 -2.44
C SER A 116 2.94 -11.75 -3.78
N GLU A 117 3.26 -13.06 -3.79
CA GLU A 117 3.33 -13.89 -5.02
C GLU A 117 2.00 -13.91 -5.81
N ARG A 118 0.87 -13.82 -5.11
CA ARG A 118 -0.48 -13.80 -5.72
C ARG A 118 -0.98 -12.41 -6.08
N SER A 119 -0.28 -11.36 -5.63
CA SER A 119 -0.68 -9.96 -5.81
C SER A 119 0.04 -9.28 -6.97
N LEU A 120 1.27 -9.71 -7.28
CA LEU A 120 2.01 -9.25 -8.46
C LEU A 120 1.26 -9.62 -9.75
N VAL A 121 1.00 -8.63 -10.61
CA VAL A 121 0.25 -8.83 -11.85
C VAL A 121 1.18 -8.66 -13.05
N LEU A 122 1.37 -9.72 -13.84
CA LEU A 122 2.08 -9.63 -15.11
C LEU A 122 1.16 -8.99 -16.16
N LEU A 123 1.49 -7.78 -16.63
CA LEU A 123 0.67 -7.01 -17.56
C LEU A 123 1.09 -7.23 -19.02
N LYS A 124 2.39 -7.33 -19.25
CA LYS A 124 3.01 -7.56 -20.55
C LYS A 124 4.16 -8.53 -20.40
N ASN A 125 4.31 -9.42 -21.38
CA ASN A 125 5.50 -10.24 -21.55
C ASN A 125 5.60 -10.66 -23.03
N ASN A 126 6.67 -10.26 -23.71
CA ASN A 126 6.94 -10.65 -25.10
C ASN A 126 7.85 -11.90 -25.22
N GLY A 127 8.08 -12.61 -24.12
CA GLY A 127 8.91 -13.82 -24.07
C GLY A 127 10.21 -13.67 -23.27
N VAL A 128 10.51 -12.47 -22.75
CA VAL A 128 11.67 -12.25 -21.86
C VAL A 128 11.53 -12.98 -20.52
N LEU A 129 10.31 -13.13 -19.99
CA LEU A 129 10.04 -13.88 -18.76
C LEU A 129 9.45 -15.27 -19.04
N PRO A 130 9.79 -16.30 -18.25
CA PRO A 130 10.74 -16.27 -17.14
C PRO A 130 12.21 -16.17 -17.61
N LEU A 131 13.04 -15.53 -16.78
CA LEU A 131 14.48 -15.39 -16.98
C LEU A 131 15.17 -16.75 -16.92
N GLN A 132 16.18 -16.93 -17.76
CA GLN A 132 16.99 -18.14 -17.75
C GLN A 132 17.99 -18.13 -16.59
N PRO A 133 18.39 -19.30 -16.07
CA PRO A 133 19.46 -19.38 -15.07
C PRO A 133 20.76 -18.75 -15.56
N GLY A 134 21.47 -18.04 -14.68
CA GLY A 134 22.79 -17.46 -14.96
C GLY A 134 22.80 -16.15 -15.75
N VAL A 135 21.64 -15.60 -16.14
CA VAL A 135 21.58 -14.28 -16.79
C VAL A 135 22.07 -13.19 -15.83
N LYS A 136 22.84 -12.24 -16.34
CA LYS A 136 23.29 -11.08 -15.58
C LYS A 136 22.21 -10.00 -15.57
N VAL A 137 21.69 -9.70 -14.40
CA VAL A 137 20.61 -8.73 -14.21
C VAL A 137 21.14 -7.43 -13.63
N ALA A 138 20.94 -6.31 -14.34
CA ALA A 138 21.06 -4.99 -13.73
C ALA A 138 19.71 -4.58 -13.13
N VAL A 139 19.73 -4.11 -11.89
CA VAL A 139 18.53 -3.60 -11.20
C VAL A 139 18.64 -2.08 -11.17
N ILE A 140 17.70 -1.39 -11.81
CA ILE A 140 17.73 0.05 -12.02
C ILE A 140 16.42 0.68 -11.52
N GLY A 141 16.48 1.92 -11.07
CA GLY A 141 15.28 2.73 -10.82
C GLY A 141 15.12 3.14 -9.35
N PRO A 142 14.37 4.22 -9.08
CA PRO A 142 14.27 4.83 -7.75
C PRO A 142 13.60 3.90 -6.73
N ASN A 143 12.82 2.91 -7.17
CA ASN A 143 12.13 1.96 -6.32
C ASN A 143 12.85 0.61 -6.16
N ALA A 144 14.04 0.46 -6.73
CA ALA A 144 14.78 -0.80 -6.69
C ALA A 144 15.20 -1.20 -5.27
N ASP A 145 15.64 -0.24 -4.45
CA ASP A 145 16.01 -0.47 -3.05
C ASP A 145 15.19 0.39 -2.07
N ASN A 146 13.94 0.67 -2.44
CA ASN A 146 13.05 1.52 -1.66
C ASN A 146 12.12 0.67 -0.78
N GLN A 147 12.27 0.77 0.55
CA GLN A 147 11.36 0.10 1.48
C GLN A 147 9.99 0.78 1.58
N ASP A 148 9.90 2.07 1.22
CA ASP A 148 8.66 2.82 1.33
C ASP A 148 7.59 2.27 0.37
N VAL A 149 7.97 1.66 -0.77
CA VAL A 149 7.02 1.02 -1.70
C VAL A 149 6.68 -0.43 -1.35
N LEU A 150 7.28 -0.99 -0.30
CA LEU A 150 6.81 -2.26 0.25
C LEU A 150 5.55 -2.04 1.08
N LEU A 151 5.36 -0.81 1.56
CA LEU A 151 4.33 -0.41 2.48
C LEU A 151 3.39 0.54 1.73
N GLY A 152 2.08 0.37 1.85
CA GLY A 152 1.11 1.36 1.36
C GLY A 152 0.85 2.46 2.40
N ASN A 153 -0.17 3.28 2.19
CA ASN A 153 -0.75 4.05 3.30
C ASN A 153 -1.34 3.09 4.37
N TYR A 154 -1.43 3.52 5.63
CA TYR A 154 -1.96 2.71 6.75
C TYR A 154 -1.31 1.33 6.93
N ASN A 155 0.02 1.32 7.15
CA ASN A 155 0.79 0.08 7.35
C ASN A 155 1.22 -0.15 8.81
N GLY A 156 1.53 -1.41 9.13
CA GLY A 156 2.33 -1.78 10.31
C GLY A 156 3.84 -1.81 9.98
N LEU A 157 4.66 -2.18 10.96
CA LEU A 157 6.09 -2.30 10.77
C LEU A 157 6.46 -3.65 10.14
N PRO A 158 7.18 -3.66 9.01
CA PRO A 158 7.64 -4.92 8.43
C PRO A 158 8.74 -5.51 9.32
N VAL A 159 8.67 -6.83 9.54
CA VAL A 159 9.63 -7.58 10.35
C VAL A 159 10.89 -7.85 9.52
N ASN A 160 10.70 -8.23 8.25
CA ASN A 160 11.79 -8.49 7.31
C ASN A 160 11.46 -7.95 5.91
N PRO A 161 11.50 -6.61 5.71
CA PRO A 161 11.29 -6.00 4.41
C PRO A 161 12.39 -6.37 3.42
N VAL A 162 12.00 -6.98 2.30
CA VAL A 162 12.87 -7.37 1.19
C VAL A 162 12.51 -6.52 -0.04
N THR A 163 13.41 -5.60 -0.40
CA THR A 163 13.30 -4.74 -1.61
C THR A 163 13.51 -5.55 -2.89
N VAL A 164 13.22 -4.97 -4.06
CA VAL A 164 13.47 -5.61 -5.36
C VAL A 164 14.94 -6.00 -5.51
N LEU A 165 15.84 -5.07 -5.20
CA LEU A 165 17.28 -5.28 -5.24
C LEU A 165 17.69 -6.41 -4.30
N GLN A 166 17.22 -6.39 -3.05
CA GLN A 166 17.58 -7.41 -2.07
C GLN A 166 17.04 -8.79 -2.45
N GLY A 167 15.81 -8.87 -2.97
CA GLY A 167 15.21 -10.13 -3.43
C GLY A 167 15.99 -10.77 -4.57
N ILE A 168 16.36 -9.97 -5.57
CA ILE A 168 17.17 -10.45 -6.71
C ILE A 168 18.57 -10.86 -6.24
N LYS A 169 19.22 -10.06 -5.38
CA LYS A 169 20.51 -10.40 -4.77
C LYS A 169 20.48 -11.69 -3.97
N ASN A 170 19.43 -11.91 -3.16
CA ASN A 170 19.22 -13.14 -2.41
C ASN A 170 19.08 -14.35 -3.35
N TYR A 171 18.45 -14.15 -4.50
CA TYR A 171 18.22 -15.20 -5.50
C TYR A 171 19.48 -15.56 -6.30
N THR A 172 20.24 -14.56 -6.78
CA THR A 172 21.36 -14.75 -7.71
C THR A 172 22.75 -14.69 -7.06
N GLY A 173 22.83 -14.25 -5.81
CA GLY A 173 24.08 -13.93 -5.11
C GLY A 173 24.53 -12.46 -5.29
N ASN A 174 24.90 -11.80 -4.19
CA ASN A 174 25.16 -10.36 -4.08
C ASN A 174 26.10 -9.76 -5.15
N ALA A 175 27.20 -10.44 -5.48
CA ALA A 175 28.24 -9.90 -6.37
C ALA A 175 27.82 -9.82 -7.86
N ALA A 176 26.67 -10.41 -8.23
CA ALA A 176 26.23 -10.54 -9.62
C ALA A 176 25.24 -9.45 -10.07
N VAL A 177 24.85 -8.51 -9.21
CA VAL A 177 23.71 -7.61 -9.45
C VAL A 177 24.15 -6.13 -9.47
N PRO A 178 24.54 -5.58 -10.64
CA PRO A 178 24.74 -4.15 -10.80
C PRO A 178 23.49 -3.37 -10.41
N TYR A 179 23.66 -2.32 -9.60
CA TYR A 179 22.57 -1.47 -9.14
C TYR A 179 22.90 0.01 -9.39
N ALA A 180 21.87 0.77 -9.78
CA ALA A 180 21.85 2.23 -9.70
C ALA A 180 20.41 2.75 -9.59
N PRO A 181 20.16 3.83 -8.82
CA PRO A 181 18.83 4.44 -8.71
C PRO A 181 18.35 5.06 -10.03
N GLY A 182 19.24 5.62 -10.86
CA GLY A 182 18.91 6.16 -12.18
C GLY A 182 18.16 7.49 -12.20
N SER A 183 17.26 7.75 -11.25
CA SER A 183 16.55 9.01 -11.08
C SER A 183 16.06 9.20 -9.63
N ALA A 184 15.52 10.38 -9.33
CA ALA A 184 14.60 10.56 -8.21
C ALA A 184 13.25 9.86 -8.48
N LEU A 185 12.35 9.86 -7.49
CA LEU A 185 10.95 9.51 -7.73
C LEU A 185 10.28 10.63 -8.53
N ILE A 186 10.41 11.86 -8.05
CA ILE A 186 9.96 13.10 -8.70
C ILE A 186 10.62 14.27 -7.99
N ASP A 187 11.24 15.19 -8.73
CA ASP A 187 11.91 16.38 -8.20
C ASP A 187 12.92 16.03 -7.08
N ASP A 188 12.82 16.65 -5.90
CA ASP A 188 13.69 16.40 -4.73
C ASP A 188 13.21 15.25 -3.83
N ILE A 189 12.27 14.42 -4.30
CA ILE A 189 11.80 13.23 -3.59
C ILE A 189 12.50 12.00 -4.13
N TYR A 190 13.37 11.42 -3.31
CA TYR A 190 14.16 10.25 -3.66
C TYR A 190 13.56 8.95 -3.09
N GLY A 191 13.77 7.83 -3.81
CA GLY A 191 13.44 6.49 -3.33
C GLY A 191 14.65 5.70 -2.82
N HIS A 192 15.87 6.17 -3.10
CA HIS A 192 17.13 5.45 -2.84
C HIS A 192 17.88 5.97 -1.61
N TRP A 193 17.14 6.34 -0.57
CA TRP A 193 17.70 6.76 0.71
C TRP A 193 18.55 5.64 1.32
N GLN A 194 19.79 5.97 1.68
CA GLN A 194 20.72 5.04 2.33
C GLN A 194 20.70 5.23 3.83
N ILE A 195 20.62 4.14 4.59
CA ILE A 195 20.83 4.19 6.05
C ILE A 195 22.30 4.52 6.30
N LEU A 196 22.58 5.45 7.21
CA LEU A 196 23.97 5.71 7.60
C LEU A 196 24.52 4.53 8.40
N ASP A 197 25.70 4.05 8.01
CA ASP A 197 26.33 2.86 8.59
C ASP A 197 27.82 3.08 8.90
N GLU A 198 28.46 2.03 9.43
CA GLU A 198 29.86 2.00 9.85
C GLU A 198 30.88 2.26 8.72
N SER A 199 30.44 2.33 7.46
CA SER A 199 31.29 2.73 6.34
C SER A 199 31.51 4.25 6.25
N VAL A 200 30.65 5.03 6.91
CA VAL A 200 30.73 6.50 6.97
C VAL A 200 30.65 7.04 8.39
N LEU A 201 30.26 6.22 9.37
CA LEU A 201 30.16 6.60 10.78
C LEU A 201 31.29 6.00 11.60
N PHE A 202 31.92 6.85 12.42
CA PHE A 202 33.01 6.46 13.30
C PHE A 202 32.83 7.03 14.71
N HIS A 203 33.36 6.36 15.71
CA HIS A 203 33.41 6.83 17.10
C HIS A 203 34.85 6.81 17.58
N SER A 204 35.18 7.65 18.56
CA SER A 204 36.45 7.53 19.26
C SER A 204 36.42 6.33 20.19
N ASP A 205 37.35 5.40 20.03
CA ASP A 205 37.54 4.29 20.95
C ASP A 205 38.28 4.72 22.25
N GLU A 206 38.55 3.76 23.13
CA GLU A 206 39.22 3.99 24.41
C GLU A 206 40.64 4.56 24.28
N SER A 207 41.28 4.36 23.13
CA SER A 207 42.61 4.88 22.82
C SER A 207 42.59 6.27 22.19
N GLY A 208 41.42 6.76 21.79
CA GLY A 208 41.25 8.02 21.07
C GLY A 208 41.28 7.89 19.55
N GLU A 209 41.37 6.66 19.02
CA GLU A 209 41.37 6.39 17.58
C GLU A 209 39.95 6.24 17.03
N LEU A 210 39.76 6.56 15.75
CA LEU A 210 38.47 6.40 15.08
C LEU A 210 38.23 4.92 14.74
N SER A 211 37.19 4.37 15.36
CA SER A 211 36.69 3.02 15.12
C SER A 211 35.33 3.05 14.41
N PRO A 212 35.02 2.12 13.50
CA PRO A 212 33.74 2.08 12.78
C PRO A 212 32.52 2.00 13.71
N GLY A 213 31.42 2.64 13.31
CA GLY A 213 30.17 2.75 14.06
C GLY A 213 30.04 4.03 14.87
N VAL A 214 28.88 4.27 15.45
CA VAL A 214 28.55 5.49 16.20
C VAL A 214 28.17 5.15 17.64
N LYS A 215 28.65 5.94 18.61
CA LYS A 215 28.27 5.74 20.02
C LYS A 215 26.89 6.33 20.27
N VAL A 216 26.00 5.55 20.85
CA VAL A 216 24.63 5.96 21.18
C VAL A 216 24.43 5.86 22.68
N ASP A 217 24.04 6.98 23.29
CA ASP A 217 23.68 7.06 24.70
C ASP A 217 22.15 7.11 24.85
N TYR A 218 21.61 6.31 25.76
CA TYR A 218 20.18 6.22 26.05
C TYR A 218 19.84 6.86 27.39
N TYR A 219 18.71 7.55 27.43
CA TYR A 219 18.28 8.33 28.58
C TYR A 219 16.81 8.07 28.91
N ALA A 220 16.46 8.18 30.19
CA ALA A 220 15.07 8.18 30.61
C ALA A 220 14.34 9.43 30.13
N VAL A 221 13.05 9.26 29.85
CA VAL A 221 12.14 10.36 29.48
C VAL A 221 11.23 10.67 30.67
N ALA A 222 11.19 11.95 31.05
CA ALA A 222 10.21 12.47 31.98
C ALA A 222 9.00 13.02 31.20
N ARG A 223 7.80 12.56 31.56
CA ARG A 223 6.54 13.09 31.03
C ARG A 223 6.03 14.21 31.91
N GLU A 224 5.59 15.29 31.28
CA GLU A 224 4.90 16.37 31.97
C GLU A 224 3.38 16.10 32.00
N ALA A 225 2.68 16.74 32.93
CA ALA A 225 1.22 16.70 32.95
C ALA A 225 0.66 17.35 31.67
N ILE A 226 -0.39 16.75 31.09
CA ILE A 226 -1.10 17.36 29.97
C ILE A 226 -1.75 18.65 30.48
N SER A 227 -1.25 19.79 30.01
CA SER A 227 -1.79 21.12 30.30
C SER A 227 -2.62 21.69 29.15
N ASP A 228 -2.47 21.13 27.94
CA ASP A 228 -3.22 21.51 26.73
C ASP A 228 -3.87 20.27 26.08
N PHE A 229 -5.16 20.09 26.31
CA PHE A 229 -5.93 18.99 25.71
C PHE A 229 -6.31 19.24 24.23
N SER A 230 -5.93 20.39 23.65
CA SER A 230 -6.01 20.62 22.21
C SER A 230 -4.85 19.97 21.45
N SER A 231 -3.74 19.67 22.15
CA SER A 231 -2.60 18.89 21.66
C SER A 231 -2.53 17.55 22.41
N LEU A 232 -2.76 16.45 21.72
CA LEU A 232 -2.63 15.11 22.32
C LEU A 232 -1.18 14.65 22.52
N ARG A 233 -0.18 15.49 22.26
CA ARG A 233 1.22 15.14 22.54
C ARG A 233 1.52 15.46 23.99
N VAL A 234 1.76 14.42 24.79
CA VAL A 234 2.29 14.58 26.14
C VAL A 234 3.73 15.11 26.02
N PRO A 235 4.05 16.30 26.55
CA PRO A 235 5.42 16.79 26.53
C PRO A 235 6.33 15.81 27.26
N ALA A 236 7.44 15.51 26.61
CA ALA A 236 8.40 14.54 27.06
C ALA A 236 9.80 15.13 26.94
N THR A 237 10.54 15.13 28.05
CA THR A 237 11.89 15.68 28.14
C THR A 237 12.89 14.59 28.51
N GLN A 238 14.05 14.63 27.87
CA GLN A 238 15.19 13.81 28.30
C GLN A 238 15.54 14.21 29.74
N SER A 239 15.80 13.22 30.60
CA SER A 239 16.06 13.44 32.02
C SER A 239 17.28 12.66 32.50
N GLY A 240 18.04 13.25 33.42
CA GLY A 240 19.18 12.60 34.08
C GLY A 240 20.39 12.36 33.17
N ASN A 241 21.25 11.44 33.62
CA ASN A 241 22.43 10.98 32.89
C ASN A 241 22.08 9.81 31.96
N ALA A 242 23.01 9.45 31.07
CA ALA A 242 22.86 8.25 30.24
C ALA A 242 22.74 7.01 31.13
N ILE A 243 21.74 6.17 30.85
CA ILE A 243 21.43 4.94 31.59
C ILE A 243 22.18 3.76 31.00
N SER A 244 22.26 3.71 29.67
CA SER A 244 23.00 2.71 28.92
C SER A 244 23.58 3.36 27.66
N SER A 245 24.59 2.72 27.10
CA SER A 245 25.20 3.14 25.84
C SER A 245 25.56 1.90 25.02
N GLU A 246 25.59 2.06 23.69
CA GLU A 246 26.09 1.05 22.78
C GLU A 246 26.83 1.69 21.59
N VAL A 247 27.49 0.87 20.79
CA VAL A 247 28.03 1.29 19.49
C VAL A 247 27.15 0.67 18.41
N MET A 248 26.45 1.52 17.67
CA MET A 248 25.61 1.10 16.56
C MET A 248 26.43 1.08 15.27
N LYS A 249 26.32 -0.02 14.52
CA LYS A 249 26.89 -0.14 13.17
C LYS A 249 26.06 0.55 12.10
N THR A 250 24.78 0.77 12.37
CA THR A 250 23.82 1.41 11.47
C THR A 250 22.89 2.29 12.28
N LEU A 251 22.55 3.48 11.81
CA LEU A 251 21.52 4.33 12.43
C LEU A 251 20.12 3.83 12.08
N GLN A 252 19.83 2.62 12.53
CA GLN A 252 18.53 1.96 12.42
C GLN A 252 18.26 1.13 13.67
N MET A 253 17.04 1.24 14.16
CA MET A 253 16.48 0.51 15.29
C MET A 253 15.14 -0.09 14.86
N ARG A 254 14.94 -1.38 15.08
CA ARG A 254 13.69 -2.09 14.74
C ARG A 254 13.15 -2.86 15.94
N ASN A 255 11.84 -3.04 15.98
CA ASN A 255 11.13 -3.90 16.95
C ASN A 255 11.52 -3.61 18.40
N LEU A 256 11.42 -2.35 18.83
CA LEU A 256 12.07 -1.91 20.05
C LEU A 256 11.40 -2.37 21.35
N ARG A 257 12.22 -3.10 22.13
CA ARG A 257 12.21 -2.99 23.59
C ARG A 257 13.02 -1.75 23.96
N SER A 258 12.54 -0.98 24.94
CA SER A 258 13.27 0.18 25.44
C SER A 258 14.66 -0.25 25.95
N PRO A 259 15.77 0.35 25.46
CA PRO A 259 17.12 0.09 25.99
C PRO A 259 17.30 0.54 27.44
N VAL A 260 16.32 1.28 27.98
CA VAL A 260 16.28 1.77 29.36
C VAL A 260 15.53 0.80 30.28
N SER A 261 14.36 0.29 29.87
CA SER A 261 13.49 -0.53 30.74
C SER A 261 13.40 -2.01 30.34
N GLY A 262 13.81 -2.38 29.13
CA GLY A 262 13.64 -3.72 28.55
C GLY A 262 12.20 -4.08 28.16
N LYS A 263 11.24 -3.18 28.40
CA LYS A 263 9.83 -3.39 28.06
C LYS A 263 9.53 -2.95 26.64
N TRP A 264 8.54 -3.60 26.03
CA TRP A 264 8.02 -3.24 24.72
C TRP A 264 7.35 -1.87 24.79
N LEU A 265 7.60 -1.04 23.78
CA LEU A 265 6.92 0.26 23.55
C LEU A 265 7.10 1.30 24.67
N ASP A 266 8.03 1.07 25.61
CA ASP A 266 8.38 2.02 26.66
C ASP A 266 9.21 3.18 26.09
N ASP A 267 9.02 4.37 26.66
CA ASP A 267 9.70 5.59 26.22
C ASP A 267 11.21 5.56 26.49
N PHE A 268 11.98 6.20 25.61
CA PHE A 268 13.37 6.54 25.85
C PHE A 268 13.81 7.72 24.95
N ALA A 269 14.89 8.38 25.35
CA ALA A 269 15.59 9.32 24.50
C ALA A 269 16.96 8.74 24.11
N MET A 270 17.45 9.13 22.94
CA MET A 270 18.76 8.72 22.45
C MET A 270 19.54 9.90 21.90
N VAL A 271 20.86 9.85 22.08
CA VAL A 271 21.78 10.74 21.38
C VAL A 271 22.93 9.92 20.82
N ALA A 272 23.01 9.87 19.49
CA ALA A 272 24.14 9.26 18.79
C ALA A 272 25.20 10.33 18.49
N ARG A 273 26.47 10.03 18.78
CA ARG A 273 27.62 10.92 18.59
C ARG A 273 28.78 10.19 17.96
N GLY A 274 29.45 10.85 17.01
CA GLY A 274 30.60 10.32 16.32
C GLY A 274 31.18 11.29 15.31
N GLN A 275 31.91 10.74 14.36
CA GLN A 275 32.40 11.41 13.16
C GLN A 275 31.66 10.85 11.94
N LEU A 276 31.19 11.74 11.07
CA LEU A 276 30.71 11.39 9.75
C LEU A 276 31.84 11.64 8.74
N VAL A 277 32.20 10.63 7.97
CA VAL A 277 33.22 10.69 6.92
C VAL A 277 32.60 10.20 5.60
N PRO A 278 32.13 11.11 4.73
CA PRO A 278 31.55 10.74 3.44
C PRO A 278 32.59 10.08 2.53
N GLN A 279 32.15 9.13 1.71
CA GLN A 279 33.01 8.50 0.69
C GLN A 279 33.04 9.28 -0.63
N GLU A 280 32.02 10.09 -0.88
CA GLU A 280 31.88 10.91 -2.09
C GLU A 280 31.62 12.36 -1.67
N SER A 281 32.11 13.31 -2.47
CA SER A 281 31.74 14.72 -2.30
C SER A 281 30.38 14.99 -2.92
N GLY A 282 29.61 15.89 -2.34
CA GLY A 282 28.35 16.37 -2.91
C GLY A 282 27.42 17.03 -1.91
N SER A 283 26.22 17.32 -2.38
CA SER A 283 25.12 17.85 -1.58
C SER A 283 24.31 16.71 -0.97
N TYR A 284 24.28 16.61 0.35
CA TYR A 284 23.61 15.54 1.08
C TYR A 284 22.35 16.03 1.80
N ARG A 285 21.25 15.29 1.70
CA ARG A 285 20.07 15.48 2.56
C ARG A 285 19.92 14.33 3.55
N PHE A 286 19.38 14.62 4.72
CA PHE A 286 19.02 13.64 5.73
C PHE A 286 17.49 13.45 5.78
N ASP A 287 17.03 12.21 5.95
CA ASP A 287 15.63 11.82 6.13
C ASP A 287 15.53 10.90 7.36
N GLY A 288 14.76 11.32 8.35
CA GLY A 288 14.54 10.55 9.56
C GLY A 288 14.07 11.44 10.71
N PRO A 289 13.40 10.86 11.71
CA PRO A 289 12.96 11.62 12.86
C PRO A 289 14.13 11.91 13.80
N GLY A 290 14.32 13.17 14.20
CA GLY A 290 15.42 13.58 15.09
C GLY A 290 16.07 14.88 14.63
N GLU A 291 16.84 15.51 15.51
CA GLU A 291 17.64 16.68 15.18
C GLU A 291 19.06 16.24 14.86
N VAL A 292 19.50 16.47 13.62
CA VAL A 292 20.87 16.20 13.15
C VAL A 292 21.70 17.48 13.26
N THR A 293 22.89 17.36 13.82
CA THR A 293 23.88 18.43 13.82
C THR A 293 25.20 17.97 13.23
N LEU A 294 25.86 18.88 12.51
CA LEU A 294 27.21 18.71 11.98
C LEU A 294 28.07 19.86 12.48
N ASN A 295 29.21 19.57 13.12
CA ASN A 295 30.10 20.57 13.72
C ASN A 295 29.37 21.52 14.71
N GLY A 296 28.35 20.99 15.39
CA GLY A 296 27.51 21.73 16.34
C GLY A 296 26.40 22.58 15.72
N GLU A 297 26.28 22.63 14.39
CA GLU A 297 25.23 23.37 13.69
C GLU A 297 24.09 22.44 13.26
N VAL A 298 22.84 22.88 13.45
CA VAL A 298 21.65 22.12 13.04
C VAL A 298 21.56 22.06 11.52
N VAL A 299 21.45 20.85 10.97
CA VAL A 299 21.29 20.63 9.54
C VAL A 299 19.83 20.80 9.16
N ASN A 300 19.56 21.77 8.28
CA ASN A 300 18.24 22.00 7.70
C ASN A 300 18.34 21.93 6.17
N GLY A 301 17.73 20.93 5.55
CA GLY A 301 17.81 20.72 4.10
C GLY A 301 19.11 20.03 3.66
N ALA A 302 19.62 20.41 2.49
CA ALA A 302 20.86 19.85 1.93
C ALA A 302 22.11 20.52 2.52
N VAL A 303 23.19 19.75 2.67
CA VAL A 303 24.50 20.20 3.16
C VAL A 303 25.62 19.68 2.25
N GLU A 304 26.57 20.55 1.93
CA GLU A 304 27.75 20.17 1.15
C GLU A 304 28.77 19.42 2.02
N LEU A 305 29.09 18.20 1.62
CA LEU A 305 30.09 17.37 2.29
C LEU A 305 31.18 16.97 1.29
N ASN A 306 32.42 16.86 1.76
CA ASN A 306 33.56 16.44 0.96
C ASN A 306 33.96 15.00 1.30
N ALA A 307 34.32 14.23 0.28
CA ALA A 307 34.88 12.89 0.43
C ALA A 307 36.07 12.92 1.39
N GLU A 308 36.14 11.93 2.28
CA GLU A 308 37.20 11.68 3.25
C GLU A 308 37.38 12.79 4.32
N GLN A 309 36.57 13.86 4.28
CA GLN A 309 36.55 14.88 5.32
C GLN A 309 35.73 14.41 6.52
N SER A 310 36.25 14.60 7.74
CA SER A 310 35.56 14.29 8.99
C SER A 310 34.70 15.46 9.47
N TYR A 311 33.48 15.16 9.90
CA TYR A 311 32.53 16.10 10.47
C TYR A 311 32.05 15.59 11.83
N ASP A 312 32.06 16.44 12.85
CA ASP A 312 31.47 16.10 14.16
C ASP A 312 29.98 15.87 13.97
N PHE A 313 29.53 14.62 14.17
CA PHE A 313 28.16 14.21 13.88
C PHE A 313 27.40 13.93 15.19
N GLN A 314 26.19 14.48 15.28
CA GLN A 314 25.25 14.12 16.33
C GLN A 314 23.83 14.00 15.77
N VAL A 315 23.07 13.04 16.27
CA VAL A 315 21.61 13.03 16.13
C VAL A 315 20.95 12.79 17.49
N SER A 316 19.91 13.57 17.79
CA SER A 316 19.10 13.40 19.00
C SER A 316 17.65 13.07 18.66
N HIS A 317 17.08 12.10 19.36
CA HIS A 317 15.69 11.68 19.13
C HIS A 317 15.03 11.16 20.41
N LYS A 318 13.70 11.24 20.46
CA LYS A 318 12.88 10.74 21.57
C LYS A 318 11.83 9.78 21.00
N VAL A 319 11.90 8.53 21.43
CA VAL A 319 10.87 7.52 21.18
C VAL A 319 9.88 7.60 22.34
N VAL A 320 8.70 8.12 22.07
CA VAL A 320 7.68 8.41 23.09
C VAL A 320 6.32 7.91 22.64
N SER A 321 5.75 6.99 23.41
CA SER A 321 4.40 6.48 23.16
C SER A 321 3.36 7.56 23.45
N ASN A 322 2.28 7.58 22.68
CA ASN A 322 1.16 8.49 22.93
C ASN A 322 0.06 7.78 23.73
N PRO A 323 -0.14 8.07 25.03
CA PRO A 323 -1.14 7.38 25.84
C PRO A 323 -2.59 7.74 25.47
N VAL A 324 -2.80 8.80 24.67
CA VAL A 324 -4.13 9.31 24.31
C VAL A 324 -4.44 9.09 22.82
N SER A 325 -3.47 8.67 22.02
CA SER A 325 -3.65 8.36 20.59
C SER A 325 -3.25 6.94 20.29
N ASN A 326 -4.17 6.18 19.70
CA ASN A 326 -3.94 4.84 19.16
C ASN A 326 -3.49 4.87 17.68
N THR A 327 -3.10 6.03 17.15
CA THR A 327 -2.58 6.12 15.78
C THR A 327 -1.20 5.44 15.71
N ALA A 328 -0.91 4.78 14.59
CA ALA A 328 0.32 4.00 14.42
C ALA A 328 1.59 4.81 14.77
N GLY A 329 1.62 6.12 14.50
CA GLY A 329 2.76 6.98 14.82
C GLY A 329 3.12 7.08 16.31
N GLY A 330 2.21 6.73 17.23
CA GLY A 330 2.47 6.67 18.68
C GLY A 330 2.86 5.28 19.20
N LEU A 331 2.84 4.26 18.34
CA LEU A 331 3.16 2.85 18.67
C LEU A 331 4.31 2.30 17.81
N ARG A 332 4.68 3.00 16.74
CA ARG A 332 5.84 2.69 15.90
C ARG A 332 7.13 2.98 16.67
N ALA A 333 7.71 1.92 17.23
CA ALA A 333 8.98 1.96 17.93
C ALA A 333 10.09 1.41 17.01
N ASP A 334 10.26 2.07 15.88
CA ASP A 334 11.28 1.89 14.88
C ASP A 334 11.81 3.26 14.50
N TRP A 335 13.12 3.33 14.32
CA TRP A 335 13.81 4.58 14.08
C TRP A 335 14.89 4.33 13.06
N GLN A 336 15.05 5.24 12.12
CA GLN A 336 16.19 5.23 11.22
C GLN A 336 16.54 6.64 10.80
N LEU A 337 17.84 6.88 10.62
CA LEU A 337 18.34 8.05 9.93
C LEU A 337 18.94 7.61 8.61
N ARG A 338 18.47 8.23 7.53
CA ARG A 338 18.92 7.98 6.17
C ARG A 338 19.47 9.26 5.55
N TRP A 339 20.20 9.11 4.47
CA TRP A 339 20.67 10.23 3.66
C TRP A 339 20.65 9.91 2.15
N VAL A 340 20.79 10.94 1.33
CA VAL A 340 20.93 10.84 -0.12
C VAL A 340 21.91 11.90 -0.62
N ASN A 341 22.76 11.54 -1.59
CA ASN A 341 23.63 12.48 -2.30
C ASN A 341 22.92 12.98 -3.57
N GLU A 342 22.51 14.24 -3.57
CA GLU A 342 21.76 14.88 -4.66
C GLU A 342 22.64 15.26 -5.85
N SER A 343 23.97 15.24 -5.69
CA SER A 343 24.94 15.61 -6.73
C SER A 343 25.31 14.47 -7.68
N GLN A 344 24.75 13.27 -7.49
CA GLN A 344 25.09 12.11 -8.30
C GLN A 344 24.57 12.22 -9.73
N ALA A 345 25.38 11.78 -10.70
CA ALA A 345 24.98 11.61 -12.10
C ALA A 345 24.12 10.33 -12.27
N LEU A 346 22.95 10.30 -11.62
CA LEU A 346 22.12 9.10 -11.43
C LEU A 346 21.87 8.34 -12.76
N GLN A 347 21.46 9.06 -13.80
CA GLN A 347 21.15 8.46 -15.10
C GLN A 347 22.39 7.87 -15.78
N GLU A 348 23.52 8.57 -15.77
CA GLU A 348 24.76 8.08 -16.37
C GLU A 348 25.25 6.80 -15.70
N GLN A 349 25.23 6.79 -14.36
CA GLN A 349 25.58 5.59 -13.57
C GLN A 349 24.65 4.42 -13.92
N ALA A 350 23.35 4.66 -14.04
CA ALA A 350 22.40 3.62 -14.44
C ALA A 350 22.66 3.06 -15.83
N LEU A 351 22.95 3.91 -16.82
CA LEU A 351 23.30 3.46 -18.17
C LEU A 351 24.58 2.62 -18.19
N ALA A 352 25.60 3.02 -17.42
CA ALA A 352 26.86 2.26 -17.31
C ALA A 352 26.66 0.86 -16.69
N LYS A 353 25.78 0.75 -15.68
CA LYS A 353 25.44 -0.55 -15.06
C LYS A 353 24.58 -1.41 -16.00
N ALA A 354 23.60 -0.80 -16.68
CA ALA A 354 22.68 -1.48 -17.60
C ALA A 354 23.39 -2.00 -18.87
N ALA A 355 24.34 -1.26 -19.43
CA ALA A 355 25.06 -1.65 -20.65
C ALA A 355 25.77 -3.00 -20.53
N ASN A 356 26.20 -3.36 -19.31
CA ASN A 356 26.95 -4.57 -19.01
C ASN A 356 26.08 -5.76 -18.55
N ALA A 357 24.75 -5.65 -18.62
CA ALA A 357 23.80 -6.70 -18.24
C ALA A 357 23.21 -7.41 -19.46
N ASP A 358 22.65 -8.60 -19.23
CA ASP A 358 21.87 -9.35 -20.22
C ASP A 358 20.40 -8.90 -20.21
N VAL A 359 19.89 -8.56 -19.02
CA VAL A 359 18.52 -8.06 -18.80
C VAL A 359 18.55 -6.91 -17.79
N VAL A 360 17.71 -5.90 -17.99
CA VAL A 360 17.54 -4.80 -17.03
C VAL A 360 16.17 -4.92 -16.36
N VAL A 361 16.16 -5.06 -15.04
CA VAL A 361 14.95 -4.98 -14.21
C VAL A 361 14.84 -3.54 -13.71
N MET A 362 13.81 -2.82 -14.17
CA MET A 362 13.57 -1.43 -13.81
C MET A 362 12.44 -1.32 -12.78
N ALA A 363 12.77 -0.98 -11.53
CA ALA A 363 11.79 -0.72 -10.48
C ALA A 363 11.45 0.78 -10.41
N VAL A 364 10.26 1.13 -10.88
CA VAL A 364 9.80 2.52 -11.11
C VAL A 364 8.43 2.73 -10.46
N GLY A 365 7.83 3.90 -10.70
CA GLY A 365 6.48 4.23 -10.26
C GLY A 365 6.47 5.36 -9.24
N ILE A 366 5.49 5.35 -8.35
CA ILE A 366 5.33 6.33 -7.28
C ILE A 366 5.53 5.66 -5.92
N SER A 367 5.34 6.40 -4.83
CA SER A 367 5.46 5.88 -3.46
C SER A 367 4.40 6.53 -2.55
N PRO A 368 4.16 5.96 -1.35
CA PRO A 368 3.28 6.59 -0.35
C PRO A 368 3.79 7.93 0.18
N ARG A 369 4.96 8.42 -0.29
CA ARG A 369 5.42 9.80 0.00
C ARG A 369 4.72 10.85 -0.84
N ILE A 370 4.10 10.46 -1.95
CA ILE A 370 3.48 11.37 -2.91
C ILE A 370 2.03 11.01 -3.25
N GLU A 371 1.54 9.84 -2.83
CA GLU A 371 0.10 9.51 -2.86
C GLU A 371 -0.38 9.07 -1.48
N GLY A 372 -1.52 9.60 -1.04
CA GLY A 372 -2.05 9.31 0.29
C GLY A 372 -3.13 10.31 0.71
N GLU A 373 -3.64 10.14 1.92
CA GLU A 373 -4.71 10.99 2.45
C GLU A 373 -4.18 12.35 2.90
N GLU A 374 -4.83 13.44 2.44
CA GLU A 374 -4.59 14.84 2.83
C GLU A 374 -3.11 15.30 2.81
N MET A 375 -2.28 14.67 1.98
CA MET A 375 -0.84 14.96 1.99
C MET A 375 -0.55 16.38 1.47
N PRO A 376 0.40 17.14 2.03
CA PRO A 376 0.74 18.49 1.58
C PRO A 376 1.62 18.50 0.31
N VAL A 377 1.38 17.59 -0.63
CA VAL A 377 2.19 17.43 -1.85
C VAL A 377 1.75 18.45 -2.91
N LYS A 378 2.70 19.21 -3.43
CA LYS A 378 2.47 20.22 -4.48
C LYS A 378 3.51 20.06 -5.59
N LEU A 379 3.35 18.99 -6.35
CA LEU A 379 4.23 18.60 -7.44
C LEU A 379 3.46 18.50 -8.75
N GLU A 380 4.16 18.53 -9.88
CA GLU A 380 3.52 18.34 -11.19
C GLU A 380 2.77 17.00 -11.24
N GLY A 381 1.50 17.02 -11.63
CA GLY A 381 0.64 15.84 -11.67
C GLY A 381 -0.01 15.47 -10.33
N PHE A 382 0.16 16.29 -9.29
CA PHE A 382 -0.42 16.09 -7.96
C PHE A 382 -1.15 17.35 -7.48
N ASN A 383 -2.21 17.15 -6.70
CA ASN A 383 -2.91 18.18 -5.95
C ASN A 383 -3.14 17.62 -4.54
N TYR A 384 -2.26 17.97 -3.60
CA TYR A 384 -2.16 17.25 -2.32
C TYR A 384 -1.85 15.77 -2.58
N GLY A 385 -2.41 14.85 -1.80
CA GLY A 385 -2.22 13.42 -2.02
C GLY A 385 -2.98 12.84 -3.21
N ASP A 386 -3.81 13.63 -3.89
CA ASP A 386 -4.52 13.24 -5.11
C ASP A 386 -3.68 13.48 -6.37
N ARG A 387 -3.96 12.69 -7.42
CA ARG A 387 -3.26 12.77 -8.70
C ARG A 387 -4.09 13.48 -9.76
N THR A 388 -3.54 14.53 -10.35
CA THR A 388 -4.09 15.21 -11.54
C THR A 388 -3.57 14.61 -12.84
N SER A 389 -2.54 13.76 -12.78
CA SER A 389 -2.03 12.96 -13.89
C SER A 389 -1.75 11.52 -13.45
N ILE A 390 -2.13 10.56 -14.30
CA ILE A 390 -1.86 9.12 -14.07
C ILE A 390 -0.57 8.62 -14.74
N ALA A 391 0.17 9.47 -15.47
CA ALA A 391 1.42 9.08 -16.11
C ALA A 391 2.55 8.81 -15.09
N LEU A 392 3.60 8.10 -15.52
CA LEU A 392 4.86 8.04 -14.78
C LEU A 392 5.51 9.43 -14.69
N PRO A 393 6.20 9.78 -13.59
CA PRO A 393 7.00 10.99 -13.49
C PRO A 393 7.99 11.13 -14.67
N ALA A 394 8.20 12.37 -15.13
CA ALA A 394 8.93 12.65 -16.37
C ALA A 394 10.40 12.16 -16.31
N GLU A 395 11.06 12.33 -15.17
CA GLU A 395 12.45 11.88 -14.94
C GLU A 395 12.59 10.36 -15.10
N GLN A 396 11.62 9.61 -14.56
CA GLN A 396 11.58 8.16 -14.69
C GLN A 396 11.31 7.74 -16.13
N GLN A 397 10.38 8.40 -16.84
CA GLN A 397 10.18 8.14 -18.27
C GLN A 397 11.44 8.40 -19.09
N ALA A 398 12.20 9.47 -18.77
CA ALA A 398 13.46 9.78 -19.44
C ALA A 398 14.52 8.69 -19.18
N LEU A 399 14.61 8.19 -17.94
CA LEU A 399 15.46 7.06 -17.59
C LEU A 399 15.09 5.79 -18.37
N ILE A 400 13.81 5.39 -18.39
CA ILE A 400 13.34 4.19 -19.10
C ILE A 400 13.68 4.29 -20.59
N LYS A 401 13.40 5.44 -21.23
CA LYS A 401 13.74 5.69 -22.63
C LYS A 401 15.24 5.63 -22.90
N ALA A 402 16.08 6.05 -21.96
CA ALA A 402 17.52 5.98 -22.12
C ALA A 402 18.06 4.56 -21.97
N VAL A 403 17.51 3.77 -21.04
CA VAL A 403 17.86 2.36 -20.86
C VAL A 403 17.40 1.52 -22.05
N GLU A 404 16.18 1.73 -22.55
CA GLU A 404 15.63 1.00 -23.70
C GLU A 404 16.50 1.16 -24.96
N LYS A 405 17.05 2.36 -25.19
CA LYS A 405 18.01 2.63 -26.29
C LYS A 405 19.29 1.79 -26.25
N LEU A 406 19.62 1.14 -25.14
CA LEU A 406 20.75 0.22 -25.04
C LEU A 406 20.49 -1.11 -25.78
N GLY A 407 19.24 -1.37 -26.19
CA GLY A 407 18.85 -2.60 -26.90
C GLY A 407 18.89 -3.85 -26.02
N LYS A 408 18.84 -3.67 -24.70
CA LYS A 408 18.78 -4.76 -23.71
C LYS A 408 17.31 -5.05 -23.39
N PRO A 409 16.91 -6.32 -23.18
CA PRO A 409 15.59 -6.63 -22.65
C PRO A 409 15.30 -5.88 -21.35
N VAL A 410 14.15 -5.21 -21.29
CA VAL A 410 13.71 -4.41 -20.13
C VAL A 410 12.47 -5.05 -19.49
N VAL A 411 12.60 -5.41 -18.21
CA VAL A 411 11.48 -5.82 -17.35
C VAL A 411 11.14 -4.66 -16.43
N LEU A 412 9.99 -4.02 -16.65
CA LEU A 412 9.51 -2.93 -15.82
C LEU A 412 8.69 -3.46 -14.64
N VAL A 413 9.02 -3.05 -13.42
CA VAL A 413 8.27 -3.34 -12.20
C VAL A 413 7.70 -2.01 -11.69
N ASN A 414 6.39 -1.82 -11.82
CA ASN A 414 5.71 -0.58 -11.45
C ASN A 414 5.12 -0.67 -10.04
N PHE A 415 5.53 0.25 -9.17
CA PHE A 415 4.98 0.45 -7.83
C PHE A 415 4.02 1.64 -7.82
N SER A 416 2.78 1.40 -7.41
CA SER A 416 1.76 2.46 -7.28
C SER A 416 0.54 1.93 -6.53
N GLY A 417 -0.03 2.70 -5.60
CA GLY A 417 -1.29 2.36 -4.94
C GLY A 417 -2.49 2.45 -5.89
N SER A 418 -2.37 3.27 -6.92
CA SER A 418 -3.39 3.56 -7.93
C SER A 418 -2.99 3.10 -9.34
N ALA A 419 -3.95 3.13 -10.28
CA ALA A 419 -3.69 2.85 -11.69
C ALA A 419 -2.74 3.88 -12.31
N MET A 420 -1.91 3.45 -13.27
CA MET A 420 -0.99 4.33 -14.01
C MET A 420 -1.13 4.16 -15.52
N ALA A 421 -1.01 5.26 -16.26
CA ALA A 421 -0.96 5.27 -17.71
C ALA A 421 0.46 4.92 -18.19
N LEU A 422 0.68 3.64 -18.45
CA LEU A 422 1.96 3.06 -18.92
C LEU A 422 2.01 2.95 -20.46
N ASN A 423 1.56 3.99 -21.17
CA ASN A 423 1.31 3.91 -22.62
C ASN A 423 2.58 3.67 -23.43
N TRP A 424 3.65 4.41 -23.13
CA TRP A 424 4.91 4.30 -23.86
C TRP A 424 5.60 2.98 -23.50
N GLU A 425 5.57 2.62 -22.23
CA GLU A 425 6.15 1.40 -21.68
C GLU A 425 5.49 0.17 -22.30
N GLN A 426 4.14 0.15 -22.38
CA GLN A 426 3.38 -0.92 -23.03
C GLN A 426 3.80 -1.16 -24.48
N GLN A 427 4.29 -0.14 -25.18
CA GLN A 427 4.76 -0.27 -26.57
C GLN A 427 6.23 -0.69 -26.65
N ASN A 428 7.09 -0.21 -25.74
CA ASN A 428 8.53 -0.23 -25.95
C ASN A 428 9.33 -1.15 -25.00
N VAL A 429 8.81 -1.53 -23.82
CA VAL A 429 9.54 -2.47 -22.92
C VAL A 429 9.09 -3.92 -23.10
N ASP A 430 9.92 -4.90 -22.75
CA ASP A 430 9.67 -6.32 -23.04
C ASP A 430 8.65 -6.97 -22.10
N ALA A 431 8.70 -6.63 -20.81
CA ALA A 431 7.74 -7.09 -19.82
C ALA A 431 7.37 -5.98 -18.82
N ILE A 432 6.15 -6.08 -18.28
CA ILE A 432 5.64 -5.16 -17.26
C ILE A 432 4.98 -5.97 -16.15
N ILE A 433 5.41 -5.75 -14.92
CA ILE A 433 4.81 -6.29 -13.70
C ILE A 433 4.25 -5.12 -12.89
N GLN A 434 2.95 -5.14 -12.60
CA GLN A 434 2.35 -4.24 -11.61
C GLN A 434 2.52 -4.84 -10.22
N ALA A 435 3.23 -4.11 -9.35
CA ALA A 435 3.50 -4.55 -7.98
C ALA A 435 2.47 -4.02 -6.97
N PHE A 436 1.84 -2.87 -7.24
CA PHE A 436 1.20 -2.09 -6.19
C PHE A 436 2.17 -1.84 -5.02
N TYR A 437 1.75 -2.09 -3.77
CA TYR A 437 2.57 -2.12 -2.56
C TYR A 437 2.38 -3.46 -1.84
N PRO A 438 3.07 -4.53 -2.26
CA PRO A 438 2.64 -5.90 -1.93
C PRO A 438 3.23 -6.47 -0.63
N GLY A 439 3.74 -5.61 0.27
CA GLY A 439 4.19 -6.01 1.60
C GLY A 439 5.67 -6.39 1.69
N GLU A 440 6.08 -6.86 2.87
CA GLU A 440 7.50 -7.05 3.21
C GLU A 440 8.21 -8.13 2.37
N ALA A 441 7.49 -9.09 1.80
CA ALA A 441 8.06 -10.20 1.03
C ALA A 441 8.16 -9.90 -0.49
N THR A 442 7.92 -8.65 -0.91
CA THR A 442 7.85 -8.26 -2.34
C THR A 442 9.07 -8.71 -3.15
N GLY A 443 10.28 -8.41 -2.69
CA GLY A 443 11.50 -8.76 -3.42
C GLY A 443 11.67 -10.26 -3.61
N THR A 444 11.39 -11.04 -2.56
CA THR A 444 11.43 -12.51 -2.61
C THR A 444 10.41 -13.05 -3.61
N ALA A 445 9.16 -12.58 -3.53
CA ALA A 445 8.10 -13.00 -4.44
C ALA A 445 8.41 -12.62 -5.90
N LEU A 446 8.90 -11.41 -6.12
CA LEU A 446 9.28 -10.93 -7.44
C LEU A 446 10.39 -11.78 -8.05
N ALA A 447 11.47 -12.07 -7.31
CA ALA A 447 12.55 -12.92 -7.82
C ALA A 447 12.03 -14.29 -8.25
N ARG A 448 11.19 -14.93 -7.42
CA ARG A 448 10.59 -16.23 -7.74
C ARG A 448 9.72 -16.20 -9.01
N ILE A 449 9.02 -15.09 -9.25
CA ILE A 449 8.29 -14.87 -10.51
C ILE A 449 9.26 -14.68 -11.67
N LEU A 450 10.25 -13.78 -11.53
CA LEU A 450 11.20 -13.46 -12.60
C LEU A 450 11.88 -14.71 -13.15
N TRP A 451 12.25 -15.68 -12.30
CA TRP A 451 12.87 -16.94 -12.73
C TRP A 451 11.90 -18.12 -12.90
N GLY A 452 10.59 -17.88 -12.85
CA GLY A 452 9.58 -18.90 -13.16
C GLY A 452 9.41 -19.99 -12.11
N GLU A 453 9.92 -19.82 -10.89
CA GLU A 453 9.59 -20.70 -9.76
C GLU A 453 8.13 -20.58 -9.34
N VAL A 454 7.55 -19.41 -9.58
CA VAL A 454 6.13 -19.12 -9.37
C VAL A 454 5.54 -18.57 -10.65
N ASN A 455 4.46 -19.21 -11.11
CA ASN A 455 3.65 -18.72 -12.21
C ASN A 455 2.81 -17.51 -11.75
N PRO A 456 2.97 -16.32 -12.34
CA PRO A 456 2.24 -15.13 -11.91
C PRO A 456 0.74 -15.33 -12.07
N SER A 457 -0.02 -14.92 -11.04
CA SER A 457 -1.45 -15.20 -10.95
C SER A 457 -2.27 -14.06 -10.36
N GLY A 458 -1.67 -12.88 -10.22
CA GLY A 458 -2.39 -11.66 -9.89
C GLY A 458 -3.36 -11.27 -11.02
N ARG A 459 -4.43 -10.57 -10.64
CA ARG A 459 -5.40 -9.96 -11.56
C ARG A 459 -5.67 -8.54 -11.09
N LEU A 460 -5.80 -7.61 -12.04
CA LEU A 460 -6.02 -6.19 -11.74
C LEU A 460 -7.38 -5.98 -11.03
N PRO A 461 -7.41 -5.38 -9.83
CA PRO A 461 -8.66 -5.02 -9.16
C PRO A 461 -9.25 -3.69 -9.65
N VAL A 462 -8.56 -2.99 -10.57
CA VAL A 462 -8.96 -1.70 -11.13
C VAL A 462 -8.62 -1.63 -12.62
N THR A 463 -9.38 -0.82 -13.36
CA THR A 463 -9.11 -0.55 -14.79
C THR A 463 -7.94 0.43 -14.93
N PHE A 464 -6.99 0.13 -15.82
CA PHE A 464 -5.89 1.04 -16.16
C PHE A 464 -6.23 1.78 -17.44
N TYR A 465 -6.40 3.09 -17.35
CA TYR A 465 -6.75 3.97 -18.48
C TYR A 465 -5.51 4.48 -19.20
N LYS A 466 -5.70 4.90 -20.46
CA LYS A 466 -4.65 5.56 -21.25
C LYS A 466 -4.37 6.99 -20.77
N ASN A 467 -5.37 7.70 -20.29
CA ASN A 467 -5.27 9.05 -19.73
C ASN A 467 -6.53 9.35 -18.89
N LEU A 468 -6.66 10.59 -18.42
CA LEU A 468 -7.85 11.09 -17.70
C LEU A 468 -8.72 12.02 -18.58
N ASP A 469 -8.50 12.07 -19.89
CA ASP A 469 -9.26 12.96 -20.77
C ASP A 469 -10.73 12.53 -20.79
N GLY A 470 -11.63 13.50 -20.59
CA GLY A 470 -13.07 13.24 -20.56
C GLY A 470 -13.59 12.59 -19.27
N PHE A 471 -12.75 12.44 -18.23
CA PHE A 471 -13.22 12.09 -16.90
C PHE A 471 -13.88 13.31 -16.24
N ALA A 472 -15.04 13.08 -15.63
CA ALA A 472 -15.68 14.08 -14.77
C ALA A 472 -14.80 14.38 -13.54
N PRO A 473 -14.93 15.58 -12.93
CA PRO A 473 -14.29 15.92 -11.66
C PRO A 473 -14.55 14.90 -10.54
N LEU A 474 -13.64 14.77 -9.58
CA LEU A 474 -13.71 13.75 -8.52
C LEU A 474 -15.00 13.84 -7.67
N ASP A 475 -15.57 15.03 -7.51
CA ASP A 475 -16.81 15.30 -6.78
C ASP A 475 -18.10 14.97 -7.58
N ASP A 476 -17.96 14.52 -8.84
CA ASP A 476 -19.05 13.91 -9.59
C ASP A 476 -19.21 12.43 -9.22
N TYR A 477 -20.35 12.06 -8.65
CA TYR A 477 -20.69 10.70 -8.21
C TYR A 477 -21.64 9.95 -9.16
N ALA A 478 -21.92 10.48 -10.37
CA ALA A 478 -22.80 9.82 -11.34
C ALA A 478 -22.19 8.54 -11.95
N MET A 479 -20.88 8.30 -11.75
CA MET A 479 -20.12 7.14 -12.25
C MET A 479 -20.06 6.98 -13.77
N ALA A 480 -20.69 7.88 -14.52
CA ALA A 480 -20.68 7.90 -15.98
C ALA A 480 -19.24 7.92 -16.52
N ASN A 481 -18.96 7.09 -17.53
CA ASN A 481 -17.65 6.95 -18.14
C ASN A 481 -16.52 6.66 -17.13
N ARG A 482 -16.80 5.85 -16.10
CA ARG A 482 -15.80 5.38 -15.12
C ARG A 482 -15.94 3.89 -14.88
N THR A 483 -14.84 3.27 -14.48
CA THR A 483 -14.71 1.85 -14.16
C THR A 483 -15.04 0.94 -15.36
N TYR A 484 -14.78 -0.36 -15.24
CA TYR A 484 -15.20 -1.31 -16.27
C TYR A 484 -16.73 -1.37 -16.48
N ARG A 485 -17.52 -0.87 -15.52
CA ARG A 485 -18.99 -0.92 -15.53
C ARG A 485 -19.64 0.09 -16.47
N TYR A 486 -18.98 1.22 -16.74
CA TYR A 486 -19.57 2.33 -17.49
C TYR A 486 -18.61 3.03 -18.46
N PHE A 487 -17.31 2.72 -18.42
CA PHE A 487 -16.33 3.35 -19.32
C PHE A 487 -16.47 2.84 -20.75
N GLU A 488 -16.69 3.74 -21.71
CA GLU A 488 -16.91 3.39 -23.13
C GLU A 488 -15.66 3.52 -24.00
N GLY A 489 -14.57 4.08 -23.48
CA GLY A 489 -13.33 4.27 -24.21
C GLY A 489 -12.42 3.04 -24.23
N ASP A 490 -11.28 3.18 -24.91
CA ASP A 490 -10.20 2.22 -24.86
C ASP A 490 -9.45 2.29 -23.53
N VAL A 491 -9.20 1.13 -22.92
CA VAL A 491 -8.37 0.99 -21.73
C VAL A 491 -7.00 0.46 -22.10
N LEU A 492 -6.00 0.72 -21.26
CA LEU A 492 -4.67 0.13 -21.40
C LEU A 492 -4.67 -1.32 -20.90
N TYR A 493 -5.24 -1.55 -19.72
CA TYR A 493 -5.49 -2.89 -19.18
C TYR A 493 -6.89 -2.93 -18.54
N PRO A 494 -7.72 -3.91 -18.89
CA PRO A 494 -9.08 -4.01 -18.37
C PRO A 494 -9.11 -4.52 -16.92
N PHE A 495 -10.25 -4.36 -16.26
CA PHE A 495 -10.45 -4.92 -14.93
C PHE A 495 -10.33 -6.45 -14.99
N GLY A 496 -9.77 -7.06 -13.94
CA GLY A 496 -9.59 -8.51 -13.86
C GLY A 496 -8.52 -9.06 -14.81
N TYR A 497 -7.70 -8.22 -15.45
CA TYR A 497 -6.63 -8.63 -16.36
C TYR A 497 -5.37 -9.07 -15.61
N GLY A 498 -4.66 -10.05 -16.16
CA GLY A 498 -3.31 -10.44 -15.74
C GLY A 498 -2.85 -11.68 -16.50
N LEU A 499 -1.59 -11.71 -16.89
CA LEU A 499 -0.97 -12.82 -17.59
C LEU A 499 -0.42 -13.85 -16.61
N GLY A 500 -0.23 -15.07 -17.12
CA GLY A 500 0.56 -16.15 -16.50
C GLY A 500 1.56 -16.68 -17.52
N TYR A 501 2.44 -17.59 -17.10
CA TYR A 501 3.37 -18.29 -18.00
C TYR A 501 2.72 -19.46 -18.74
N SER A 502 1.57 -19.93 -18.27
CA SER A 502 0.87 -21.07 -18.86
C SER A 502 -0.29 -20.64 -19.76
N ALA A 503 -0.48 -21.35 -20.87
CA ALA A 503 -1.56 -21.10 -21.81
C ALA A 503 -2.88 -21.70 -21.29
N MET A 504 -3.80 -20.85 -20.83
CA MET A 504 -5.12 -21.27 -20.35
C MET A 504 -6.18 -21.23 -21.45
N GLN A 505 -7.07 -22.22 -21.43
CA GLN A 505 -8.23 -22.29 -22.31
C GLN A 505 -9.51 -22.58 -21.52
N TYR A 506 -10.60 -21.95 -21.92
CA TYR A 506 -11.94 -22.19 -21.39
C TYR A 506 -12.84 -22.78 -22.48
N SER A 507 -13.54 -23.86 -22.16
CA SER A 507 -14.40 -24.61 -23.09
C SER A 507 -15.67 -25.10 -22.39
N ASN A 508 -16.65 -25.53 -23.19
CA ASN A 508 -17.83 -26.27 -22.71
C ASN A 508 -18.57 -25.59 -21.53
N LEU A 509 -18.90 -24.30 -21.66
CA LEU A 509 -19.71 -23.60 -20.66
C LEU A 509 -21.13 -24.19 -20.61
N GLN A 510 -21.45 -24.83 -19.49
CA GLN A 510 -22.74 -25.39 -19.17
C GLN A 510 -23.50 -24.41 -18.28
N ALA A 511 -24.68 -24.03 -18.75
CA ALA A 511 -25.64 -23.18 -18.05
C ALA A 511 -27.05 -23.59 -18.49
N PRO A 512 -28.08 -23.37 -17.64
CA PRO A 512 -29.46 -23.54 -18.09
C PRO A 512 -29.79 -22.53 -19.19
N THR A 513 -30.61 -22.91 -20.17
CA THR A 513 -31.09 -21.97 -21.19
C THR A 513 -32.19 -21.03 -20.67
N LYS A 514 -32.85 -21.43 -19.57
CA LYS A 514 -33.91 -20.69 -18.89
C LYS A 514 -33.76 -20.82 -17.38
N LEU A 515 -34.04 -19.77 -16.64
CA LEU A 515 -34.00 -19.73 -15.18
C LEU A 515 -35.21 -18.96 -14.66
N ALA A 516 -35.88 -19.41 -13.60
CA ALA A 516 -36.93 -18.60 -13.01
C ALA A 516 -36.33 -17.41 -12.26
N SER A 517 -36.98 -16.24 -12.33
CA SER A 517 -36.53 -15.06 -11.61
C SER A 517 -36.58 -15.31 -10.09
N GLY A 518 -35.48 -14.99 -9.41
CA GLY A 518 -35.32 -15.28 -7.98
C GLY A 518 -34.72 -16.66 -7.66
N GLU A 519 -34.26 -17.42 -8.65
CA GLU A 519 -33.49 -18.65 -8.44
C GLU A 519 -31.98 -18.44 -8.59
N ASP A 520 -31.21 -19.30 -7.93
CA ASP A 520 -29.76 -19.34 -8.03
C ASP A 520 -29.32 -19.89 -9.40
N LEU A 521 -28.25 -19.32 -9.96
CA LEU A 521 -27.68 -19.73 -11.24
C LEU A 521 -26.37 -20.50 -11.04
N THR A 522 -26.37 -21.80 -11.34
CA THR A 522 -25.14 -22.61 -11.38
C THR A 522 -24.55 -22.66 -12.79
N LEU A 523 -23.25 -22.42 -12.88
CA LEU A 523 -22.44 -22.41 -14.09
C LEU A 523 -21.29 -23.40 -13.95
N GLN A 524 -20.98 -24.14 -15.01
CA GLN A 524 -19.79 -24.99 -15.07
C GLN A 524 -19.03 -24.74 -16.36
N VAL A 525 -17.71 -24.63 -16.29
CA VAL A 525 -16.84 -24.47 -17.47
C VAL A 525 -15.66 -25.42 -17.34
N GLU A 526 -15.18 -25.94 -18.46
CA GLU A 526 -13.93 -26.68 -18.49
C GLU A 526 -12.76 -25.68 -18.60
N LEU A 527 -11.83 -25.76 -17.67
CA LEU A 527 -10.57 -25.02 -17.66
C LEU A 527 -9.43 -25.99 -17.99
N SER A 528 -8.69 -25.71 -19.05
CA SER A 528 -7.53 -26.50 -19.45
C SER A 528 -6.24 -25.68 -19.37
N ASN A 529 -5.19 -26.27 -18.81
CA ASN A 529 -3.84 -25.74 -18.83
C ASN A 529 -3.05 -26.42 -19.95
N LEU A 530 -2.86 -25.70 -21.05
CA LEU A 530 -2.12 -26.18 -22.23
C LEU A 530 -0.63 -25.87 -22.15
N GLY A 531 -0.15 -25.30 -21.03
CA GLY A 531 1.25 -24.98 -20.81
C GLY A 531 2.04 -26.11 -20.13
N GLU A 532 3.34 -25.87 -19.97
CA GLU A 532 4.29 -26.84 -19.38
C GLU A 532 4.47 -26.66 -17.86
N GLN A 533 3.89 -25.60 -17.29
CA GLN A 533 3.96 -25.30 -15.85
C GLN A 533 2.59 -25.36 -15.21
N ALA A 534 2.55 -25.84 -13.96
CA ALA A 534 1.38 -25.68 -13.11
C ALA A 534 1.09 -24.18 -12.89
N ALA A 535 -0.18 -23.86 -12.63
CA ALA A 535 -0.60 -22.48 -12.48
C ALA A 535 -1.76 -22.34 -11.51
N SER A 536 -1.86 -21.14 -10.93
CA SER A 536 -3.05 -20.70 -10.22
C SER A 536 -3.87 -19.79 -11.13
N GLN A 537 -5.08 -20.21 -11.48
CA GLN A 537 -5.95 -19.48 -12.40
C GLN A 537 -7.13 -18.87 -11.65
N VAL A 538 -7.43 -17.59 -11.90
CA VAL A 538 -8.62 -16.91 -11.37
C VAL A 538 -9.70 -16.88 -12.44
N THR A 539 -10.69 -17.75 -12.31
CA THR A 539 -11.87 -17.78 -13.18
C THR A 539 -12.89 -16.77 -12.68
N GLN A 540 -13.33 -15.88 -13.56
CA GLN A 540 -14.23 -14.77 -13.26
C GLN A 540 -15.56 -14.94 -13.99
N VAL A 541 -16.67 -14.57 -13.34
CA VAL A 541 -18.02 -14.62 -13.90
C VAL A 541 -18.60 -13.22 -13.96
N TYR A 542 -18.91 -12.77 -15.18
CA TYR A 542 -19.54 -11.49 -15.45
C TYR A 542 -20.94 -11.70 -16.01
N VAL A 543 -21.84 -10.77 -15.70
CA VAL A 543 -23.19 -10.73 -16.27
C VAL A 543 -23.50 -9.38 -16.91
N SER A 544 -24.35 -9.39 -17.94
CA SER A 544 -24.99 -8.21 -18.51
C SER A 544 -26.50 -8.45 -18.61
N MET A 545 -27.28 -7.40 -18.33
CA MET A 545 -28.73 -7.41 -18.20
C MET A 545 -29.37 -6.42 -19.19
N PRO A 546 -29.25 -6.63 -20.51
CA PRO A 546 -29.64 -5.66 -21.55
C PRO A 546 -31.10 -5.20 -21.50
N ASP A 547 -32.02 -6.04 -21.01
CA ASP A 547 -33.45 -5.72 -20.94
C ASP A 547 -33.86 -5.00 -19.64
N ALA A 548 -32.91 -4.55 -18.82
CA ALA A 548 -33.23 -3.84 -17.58
C ALA A 548 -33.98 -2.52 -17.89
N PRO A 549 -35.05 -2.18 -17.14
CA PRO A 549 -35.90 -1.02 -17.45
C PRO A 549 -35.31 0.32 -16.99
N VAL A 550 -34.08 0.32 -16.47
CA VAL A 550 -33.38 1.50 -15.94
C VAL A 550 -31.91 1.41 -16.34
N ASP A 551 -31.20 2.53 -16.26
CA ASP A 551 -29.76 2.56 -16.52
C ASP A 551 -29.01 1.78 -15.44
N ILE A 552 -28.23 0.79 -15.88
CA ILE A 552 -27.45 -0.12 -15.03
C ILE A 552 -26.04 -0.29 -15.61
N PRO A 553 -25.08 -0.86 -14.84
CA PRO A 553 -23.80 -1.27 -15.40
C PRO A 553 -23.96 -2.10 -16.68
N LYS A 554 -23.16 -1.81 -17.72
CA LYS A 554 -23.15 -2.64 -18.94
C LYS A 554 -22.65 -4.06 -18.68
N LEU A 555 -21.87 -4.22 -17.62
CA LEU A 555 -21.24 -5.46 -17.22
C LEU A 555 -20.97 -5.44 -15.71
N SER A 556 -21.18 -6.55 -15.02
CA SER A 556 -20.88 -6.69 -13.59
C SER A 556 -20.21 -8.01 -13.27
N LEU A 557 -19.09 -7.99 -12.55
CA LEU A 557 -18.53 -9.20 -11.92
C LEU A 557 -19.51 -9.68 -10.83
N LYS A 558 -19.89 -10.96 -10.88
CA LYS A 558 -20.82 -11.60 -9.93
C LYS A 558 -20.22 -12.77 -9.16
N GLY A 559 -19.08 -13.29 -9.61
CA GLY A 559 -18.36 -14.32 -8.89
C GLY A 559 -16.95 -14.50 -9.44
N PHE A 560 -16.08 -15.07 -8.62
CA PHE A 560 -14.78 -15.54 -9.07
C PHE A 560 -14.31 -16.68 -8.17
N THR A 561 -13.43 -17.53 -8.70
CA THR A 561 -12.77 -18.58 -7.93
C THR A 561 -11.34 -18.75 -8.39
N ARG A 562 -10.49 -19.26 -7.50
CA ARG A 562 -9.09 -19.53 -7.78
C ARG A 562 -8.86 -21.04 -7.78
N THR A 563 -8.41 -21.56 -8.92
CA THR A 563 -8.15 -22.99 -9.14
C THR A 563 -6.65 -23.22 -9.30
N GLN A 564 -6.12 -24.26 -8.67
CA GLN A 564 -4.78 -24.77 -8.99
C GLN A 564 -4.93 -25.84 -10.07
N ILE A 565 -4.17 -25.74 -11.15
CA ILE A 565 -4.23 -26.66 -12.27
C ILE A 565 -2.81 -27.07 -12.69
N GLY A 566 -2.56 -28.37 -12.79
CA GLY A 566 -1.29 -28.92 -13.24
C GLY A 566 -1.03 -28.64 -14.72
N ALA A 567 0.20 -28.85 -15.18
CA ALA A 567 0.55 -28.74 -16.59
C ALA A 567 -0.16 -29.83 -17.42
N GLY A 568 -0.76 -29.46 -18.55
CA GLY A 568 -1.51 -30.39 -19.41
C GLY A 568 -2.85 -30.88 -18.83
N GLU A 569 -3.25 -30.44 -17.64
CA GLU A 569 -4.49 -30.88 -17.00
C GLU A 569 -5.71 -30.08 -17.48
N ALA A 570 -6.88 -30.71 -17.36
CA ALA A 570 -8.19 -30.08 -17.53
C ALA A 570 -9.06 -30.33 -16.30
N GLN A 571 -9.82 -29.33 -15.87
CA GLN A 571 -10.69 -29.40 -14.68
C GLN A 571 -12.00 -28.65 -14.93
N THR A 572 -13.12 -29.21 -14.46
CA THR A 572 -14.41 -28.50 -14.44
C THR A 572 -14.44 -27.54 -13.26
N VAL A 573 -14.63 -26.25 -13.55
CA VAL A 573 -14.82 -25.20 -12.55
C VAL A 573 -16.31 -24.90 -12.43
N SER A 574 -16.86 -24.99 -11.22
CA SER A 574 -18.27 -24.71 -10.92
C SER A 574 -18.41 -23.46 -10.05
N LEU A 575 -19.34 -22.57 -10.40
CA LEU A 575 -19.72 -21.40 -9.61
C LEU A 575 -21.24 -21.26 -9.58
N THR A 576 -21.79 -20.94 -8.41
CA THR A 576 -23.21 -20.62 -8.24
C THR A 576 -23.35 -19.14 -7.88
N LEU A 577 -24.09 -18.39 -8.69
CA LEU A 577 -24.51 -17.02 -8.39
C LEU A 577 -25.84 -17.09 -7.63
N SER A 578 -25.92 -16.43 -6.48
CA SER A 578 -27.18 -16.37 -5.74
C SER A 578 -28.21 -15.51 -6.48
N ALA A 579 -29.49 -15.80 -6.28
CA ALA A 579 -30.58 -14.99 -6.81
C ALA A 579 -30.46 -13.49 -6.44
N ASP A 580 -29.97 -13.20 -5.23
CA ASP A 580 -29.74 -11.85 -4.71
C ASP A 580 -28.66 -11.07 -5.48
N GLU A 581 -27.83 -11.77 -6.26
CA GLU A 581 -26.86 -11.18 -7.17
C GLU A 581 -27.41 -10.99 -8.59
N LEU A 582 -28.53 -11.62 -8.94
CA LEU A 582 -29.21 -11.49 -10.23
C LEU A 582 -30.35 -10.46 -10.17
N VAL A 583 -30.03 -9.31 -9.55
CA VAL A 583 -30.95 -8.18 -9.35
C VAL A 583 -30.37 -6.91 -9.98
N TYR A 584 -31.25 -5.95 -10.28
CA TYR A 584 -30.88 -4.56 -10.50
C TYR A 584 -31.43 -3.66 -9.40
N ILE A 585 -30.91 -2.43 -9.29
CA ILE A 585 -31.43 -1.42 -8.36
C ILE A 585 -32.33 -0.48 -9.14
N ASN A 586 -33.60 -0.35 -8.73
CA ASN A 586 -34.53 0.61 -9.36
C ASN A 586 -34.29 2.04 -8.86
N GLU A 587 -34.99 3.02 -9.43
CA GLU A 587 -34.88 4.44 -9.07
C GLU A 587 -35.28 4.75 -7.60
N GLN A 588 -35.98 3.81 -6.94
CA GLN A 588 -36.36 3.92 -5.52
C GLN A 588 -35.29 3.30 -4.59
N GLY A 589 -34.16 2.84 -5.14
CA GLY A 589 -33.08 2.22 -4.37
C GLY A 589 -33.39 0.79 -3.93
N GLN A 590 -34.36 0.12 -4.54
CA GLN A 590 -34.77 -1.24 -4.17
C GLN A 590 -34.10 -2.28 -5.09
N LYS A 591 -33.69 -3.41 -4.50
CA LYS A 591 -33.26 -4.60 -5.25
C LYS A 591 -34.47 -5.23 -5.93
N VAL A 592 -34.43 -5.38 -7.24
CA VAL A 592 -35.49 -6.01 -8.05
C VAL A 592 -34.92 -7.22 -8.80
N PRO A 593 -35.50 -8.42 -8.63
CA PRO A 593 -35.12 -9.60 -9.42
C PRO A 593 -35.18 -9.33 -10.92
N TYR A 594 -34.12 -9.71 -11.63
CA TYR A 594 -34.03 -9.46 -13.06
C TYR A 594 -34.92 -10.43 -13.85
N THR A 595 -35.54 -9.93 -14.92
CA THR A 595 -36.27 -10.71 -15.93
C THR A 595 -35.81 -10.23 -17.32
N GLY A 596 -35.69 -11.14 -18.28
CA GLY A 596 -35.15 -10.82 -19.60
C GLY A 596 -33.94 -11.67 -19.99
N ALA A 597 -33.25 -11.27 -21.04
CA ALA A 597 -32.03 -11.90 -21.51
C ALA A 597 -30.85 -11.56 -20.58
N LEU A 598 -30.22 -12.59 -20.01
CA LEU A 598 -29.01 -12.48 -19.21
C LEU A 598 -27.82 -13.01 -20.02
N ASP A 599 -26.90 -12.13 -20.38
CA ASP A 599 -25.62 -12.56 -20.95
C ASP A 599 -24.66 -12.92 -19.83
N VAL A 600 -24.06 -14.11 -19.90
CA VAL A 600 -23.15 -14.65 -18.90
C VAL A 600 -21.81 -14.97 -19.55
N TYR A 601 -20.74 -14.47 -18.94
CA TYR A 601 -19.37 -14.67 -19.39
C TYR A 601 -18.57 -15.32 -18.27
N MET A 602 -17.81 -16.37 -18.57
CA MET A 602 -16.98 -17.09 -17.59
C MET A 602 -15.60 -17.36 -18.17
N GLY A 603 -14.54 -16.86 -17.52
CA GLY A 603 -13.17 -17.03 -18.04
C GLY A 603 -12.07 -16.21 -17.37
N ASP A 604 -11.02 -15.93 -18.14
CA ASP A 604 -9.72 -15.35 -17.71
C ASP A 604 -9.73 -13.82 -17.48
N GLY A 605 -10.89 -13.16 -17.45
CA GLY A 605 -10.96 -11.72 -17.29
C GLY A 605 -12.24 -11.12 -17.84
N GLN A 606 -12.27 -9.78 -17.89
CA GLN A 606 -13.37 -9.03 -18.46
C GLN A 606 -13.61 -9.41 -19.95
N PRO A 607 -14.84 -9.76 -20.36
CA PRO A 607 -15.19 -10.03 -21.75
C PRO A 607 -14.92 -8.83 -22.67
N GLY A 608 -14.62 -9.12 -23.94
CA GLY A 608 -14.24 -8.11 -24.94
C GLY A 608 -12.75 -7.80 -24.97
N PHE A 609 -11.96 -8.38 -24.07
CA PHE A 609 -10.52 -8.22 -24.02
C PHE A 609 -9.79 -9.57 -24.09
N GLY A 610 -8.68 -9.62 -24.81
CA GLY A 610 -7.92 -10.85 -25.02
C GLY A 610 -8.46 -11.73 -26.16
N LYS A 611 -8.03 -12.99 -26.20
CA LYS A 611 -8.43 -13.93 -27.25
C LYS A 611 -9.77 -14.61 -26.93
N PRO A 612 -10.65 -14.87 -27.90
CA PRO A 612 -11.99 -15.43 -27.67
C PRO A 612 -12.01 -16.75 -26.87
N GLU A 613 -11.00 -17.60 -27.03
CA GLU A 613 -10.88 -18.89 -26.33
C GLU A 613 -10.63 -18.78 -24.81
N LYS A 614 -10.45 -17.56 -24.28
CA LYS A 614 -10.21 -17.32 -22.86
C LYS A 614 -11.47 -16.99 -22.05
N VAL A 615 -12.59 -16.68 -22.71
CA VAL A 615 -13.84 -16.34 -22.05
C VAL A 615 -15.00 -17.02 -22.77
N ALA A 616 -15.64 -17.98 -22.10
CA ALA A 616 -16.84 -18.60 -22.63
C ALA A 616 -18.06 -17.71 -22.39
N HIS A 617 -19.00 -17.70 -23.34
CA HIS A 617 -20.21 -16.89 -23.31
C HIS A 617 -21.43 -17.77 -23.53
N THR A 618 -22.51 -17.46 -22.81
CA THR A 618 -23.84 -18.01 -23.04
C THR A 618 -24.90 -16.97 -22.72
N ARG A 619 -26.12 -17.18 -23.23
CA ARG A 619 -27.28 -16.34 -22.95
C ARG A 619 -28.39 -17.18 -22.32
N ILE A 620 -28.93 -16.68 -21.22
CA ILE A 620 -29.96 -17.32 -20.42
C ILE A 620 -31.20 -16.45 -20.42
N GLN A 621 -32.38 -17.03 -20.57
CA GLN A 621 -33.64 -16.29 -20.40
C GLN A 621 -34.12 -16.40 -18.94
N LEU A 622 -34.19 -15.27 -18.23
CA LEU A 622 -34.82 -15.19 -16.91
C LEU A 622 -36.31 -14.86 -17.07
N GLN A 623 -37.18 -15.64 -16.42
CA GLN A 623 -38.65 -15.55 -16.55
C GLN A 623 -39.37 -15.44 -15.21
#